data_AF-A0A4T0L156-F1
#
_entry.id   AF-A0A4T0L156-F1
#
_cell.length_a   1.000
_cell.length_b   1.000
_cell.length_c   1.000
_cell.angle_alpha   90.00
_cell.angle_beta   90.00
_cell.angle_gamma   90.00
#
_symmetry.space_group_name_H-M   'P 1'
#
loop_
_entity.id
_entity.type
_entity.pdbx_description
1 polymer ?
#
loop_
_entity_poly.entity_id
_entity_poly.type
_entity_poly.pdbx_seq_one_letter_code
_entity_poly.pdbx_strand_id
1 'polypeptide(L)'
;MRELFGCSTEPAIGDISTNLGQSVSKLATQKVLVACAERGVITSKAYGKQTVFVANQNDDTNAISPEDLAALVENNDHLRKEHQSLNEQIAHYNKGKCTWK
;
A
#
# COMPACT_ATOMS: atom_id res chain seq x y z
N MET A 1 -13.50 1.17 0.61
CA MET A 1 -12.62 1.78 -0.43
C MET A 1 -11.14 1.86 -0.01
N ARG A 2 -10.78 1.76 1.28
CA ARG A 2 -9.38 1.93 1.76
C ARG A 2 -8.40 0.82 1.38
N GLU A 3 -8.88 -0.35 0.96
CA GLU A 3 -8.02 -1.53 0.74
C GLU A 3 -7.56 -1.73 -0.71
N LEU A 4 -8.07 -0.95 -1.67
CA LEU A 4 -7.68 -1.09 -3.08
C LEU A 4 -6.28 -0.52 -3.40
N PHE A 5 -5.70 0.27 -2.50
CA PHE A 5 -4.49 1.07 -2.76
C PHE A 5 -3.35 0.83 -1.75
N GLY A 6 -3.42 -0.25 -0.95
CA GLY A 6 -2.45 -0.54 0.11
C GLY A 6 -1.09 -1.09 -0.36
N CYS A 7 -0.96 -1.46 -1.64
CA CYS A 7 0.30 -1.94 -2.22
C CYS A 7 0.69 -1.03 -3.39
N SER A 8 1.94 -0.57 -3.42
CA SER A 8 2.49 0.28 -4.49
C SER A 8 2.61 -0.44 -5.84
N THR A 9 2.12 -1.69 -5.93
CA THR A 9 2.01 -2.45 -7.17
C THR A 9 0.73 -2.07 -7.91
N GLU A 10 0.92 -1.51 -9.09
CA GLU A 10 -0.07 -1.22 -10.12
C GLU A 10 -0.99 -2.43 -10.40
N PRO A 11 -2.25 -2.44 -9.91
CA PRO A 11 -3.06 -3.65 -9.96
C PRO A 11 -3.75 -3.80 -11.32
N ALA A 12 -3.67 -5.01 -11.88
CA ALA A 12 -4.48 -5.39 -13.03
C ALA A 12 -5.92 -5.72 -12.60
N ILE A 13 -6.84 -5.84 -13.56
CA ILE A 13 -8.26 -6.13 -13.30
C ILE A 13 -8.46 -7.37 -12.41
N GLY A 14 -7.63 -8.40 -12.59
CA GLY A 14 -7.68 -9.63 -11.80
C GLY A 14 -7.36 -9.39 -10.32
N ASP A 15 -6.38 -8.52 -10.05
CA ASP A 15 -5.93 -8.19 -8.70
C ASP A 15 -7.01 -7.36 -7.99
N ILE A 16 -7.56 -6.36 -8.69
CA ILE A 16 -8.66 -5.52 -8.19
C ILE A 16 -9.89 -6.36 -7.86
N SER A 17 -10.27 -7.27 -8.76
CA SER A 17 -11.43 -8.16 -8.55
C SER A 17 -11.23 -9.10 -7.34
N THR A 18 -9.99 -9.49 -7.06
CA THR A 18 -9.65 -10.34 -5.91
C THR A 18 -9.70 -9.53 -4.61
N ASN A 19 -9.18 -8.30 -4.64
CA ASN A 19 -9.23 -7.36 -3.50
C ASN A 19 -10.68 -6.95 -3.12
N LEU A 20 -11.62 -7.01 -4.07
CA LEU A 20 -13.06 -6.84 -3.79
C LEU A 20 -13.72 -8.10 -3.19
N GLY A 21 -12.92 -9.07 -2.71
CA GLY A 21 -13.39 -10.32 -2.13
C GLY A 21 -14.19 -11.17 -3.10
N GLN A 22 -13.93 -11.03 -4.41
CA GLN A 22 -14.70 -11.68 -5.49
C GLN A 22 -16.22 -11.41 -5.46
N SER A 23 -16.66 -10.40 -4.72
CA SER A 23 -18.08 -10.03 -4.62
C SER A 23 -18.65 -9.48 -5.94
N VAL A 24 -17.76 -9.14 -6.87
CA VAL A 24 -18.08 -8.64 -8.21
C VAL A 24 -17.29 -9.46 -9.23
N SER A 25 -17.95 -9.83 -10.34
CA SER A 25 -17.29 -10.58 -11.41
C SER A 25 -16.20 -9.76 -12.09
N LYS A 26 -15.17 -10.41 -12.64
CA LYS A 26 -14.08 -9.74 -13.37
C LYS A 26 -14.59 -8.83 -14.49
N LEU A 27 -15.63 -9.26 -15.21
CA LEU A 27 -16.24 -8.47 -16.28
C LEU A 27 -16.97 -7.24 -15.75
N ALA A 28 -17.68 -7.37 -14.63
CA ALA A 28 -18.32 -6.22 -13.98
C ALA A 28 -17.27 -5.23 -13.45
N THR A 29 -16.21 -5.73 -12.81
CA THR A 29 -15.07 -4.93 -12.36
C THR A 29 -14.43 -4.16 -13.51
N GLN A 30 -14.19 -4.83 -14.66
CA GLN A 30 -13.64 -4.16 -15.85
C GLN A 30 -14.55 -3.01 -16.33
N LYS A 31 -15.85 -3.25 -16.48
CA LYS A 31 -16.80 -2.21 -16.94
C LYS A 31 -16.83 -1.01 -16.01
N VAL A 32 -16.84 -1.26 -14.70
CA VAL A 32 -16.84 -0.18 -13.69
C VAL A 32 -15.54 0.62 -13.74
N LEU A 33 -14.38 -0.05 -13.83
CA LEU A 33 -13.08 0.63 -13.89
C LEU A 33 -12.93 1.48 -15.16
N VAL A 34 -13.37 0.97 -16.31
CA VAL A 34 -13.37 1.75 -17.56
C VAL A 34 -14.25 2.98 -17.43
N ALA A 35 -15.49 2.83 -16.93
CA ALA A 35 -16.39 3.96 -16.72
C ALA A 35 -15.82 4.98 -15.70
N CYS A 36 -15.13 4.52 -14.66
CA CYS A 36 -14.45 5.40 -13.70
C CYS A 36 -13.26 6.14 -14.33
N ALA A 37 -12.54 5.50 -15.24
CA ALA A 37 -11.43 6.12 -15.96
C ALA A 37 -11.92 7.18 -16.97
N GLU A 38 -12.99 6.88 -17.71
CA GLU A 38 -13.65 7.84 -18.61
C GLU A 38 -14.16 9.08 -17.86
N ARG A 39 -14.59 8.90 -16.60
CA ARG A 39 -15.04 9.98 -15.72
C ARG A 39 -13.90 10.74 -15.03
N GLY A 40 -12.64 10.33 -15.21
CA GLY A 40 -11.48 10.98 -14.59
C GLY A 40 -11.32 10.74 -13.08
N VAL A 41 -12.09 9.81 -12.50
CA VAL A 41 -12.02 9.46 -11.07
C VAL A 41 -10.77 8.62 -10.78
N ILE A 42 -10.35 7.80 -11.74
CA ILE A 42 -9.12 7.01 -11.71
C ILE A 42 -8.39 7.19 -13.03
N THR A 43 -7.09 6.92 -13.04
CA THR A 43 -6.26 6.94 -14.25
C THR A 43 -6.08 5.52 -14.76
N SER A 44 -6.28 5.29 -16.06
CA SER A 44 -5.95 4.03 -16.72
C SER A 44 -4.68 4.18 -17.56
N LYS A 45 -3.74 3.23 -17.45
CA LYS A 45 -2.55 3.15 -18.30
C LYS A 45 -2.43 1.77 -18.94
N ALA A 46 -2.10 1.74 -20.22
CA ALA A 46 -1.88 0.51 -20.96
C ALA A 46 -0.40 0.11 -20.88
N TYR A 47 -0.14 -1.12 -20.40
CA TYR A 47 1.19 -1.72 -20.33
C TYR A 47 1.16 -3.04 -21.12
N GLY A 48 1.57 -2.97 -22.39
CA GLY A 48 1.52 -4.10 -23.30
C GLY A 48 0.09 -4.62 -23.49
N LYS A 49 -0.18 -5.86 -23.04
CA LYS A 49 -1.50 -6.51 -23.13
C LYS A 49 -2.41 -6.22 -21.94
N GLN A 50 -1.91 -5.57 -20.89
CA GLN A 50 -2.64 -5.33 -19.66
C GLN A 50 -2.97 -3.85 -19.49
N THR A 51 -4.11 -3.57 -18.88
CA THR A 51 -4.50 -2.23 -18.46
C THR A 51 -4.46 -2.17 -16.95
N VAL A 52 -3.70 -1.21 -16.45
CA VAL A 52 -3.58 -0.89 -15.03
C VAL A 52 -4.49 0.27 -14.73
N PHE A 53 -5.12 0.22 -13.56
CA PHE A 53 -5.97 1.29 -13.05
C PHE A 53 -5.41 1.81 -11.73
N VAL A 54 -5.16 3.11 -11.63
CA VAL A 54 -4.57 3.78 -10.46
C VAL A 54 -5.49 4.89 -10.00
N ALA A 55 -5.56 5.14 -8.69
CA ALA A 55 -6.21 6.35 -8.18
C ALA A 55 -5.61 7.60 -8.84
N ASN A 56 -6.41 8.64 -9.03
CA ASN A 56 -5.88 9.90 -9.51
C ASN A 56 -4.95 10.50 -8.44
N GLN A 57 -3.65 10.57 -8.75
CA GLN A 57 -2.61 11.10 -7.86
C GLN A 57 -2.30 12.59 -8.15
N ASN A 58 -2.98 13.19 -9.14
CA ASN A 58 -2.77 14.59 -9.50
C ASN A 58 -3.55 15.56 -8.59
N ASP A 59 -4.25 15.03 -7.59
CA ASP A 59 -4.93 15.85 -6.60
C ASP A 59 -3.88 16.36 -5.61
N ASP A 60 -3.41 17.60 -5.82
CA ASP A 60 -2.51 18.33 -4.92
C ASP A 60 -3.09 18.50 -3.50
N THR A 61 -4.34 18.08 -3.27
CA THR A 61 -5.08 18.16 -2.01
C THR A 61 -4.59 17.20 -0.92
N ASN A 62 -3.72 16.25 -1.25
CA ASN A 62 -3.12 15.31 -0.29
C ASN A 62 -1.60 15.47 -0.14
N ALA A 63 -1.04 16.58 -0.61
CA ALA A 63 0.35 16.92 -0.41
C ALA A 63 0.58 17.21 1.08
N ILE A 64 1.45 16.40 1.70
CA ILE A 64 1.85 16.64 3.08
C ILE A 64 2.70 17.91 3.17
N SER A 65 2.49 18.69 4.23
CA SER A 65 3.31 19.87 4.49
C SER A 65 4.77 19.48 4.76
N PRO A 66 5.76 20.35 4.47
CA PRO A 66 7.16 20.06 4.77
C PRO A 66 7.41 19.80 6.27
N GLU A 67 6.68 20.50 7.14
CA GLU A 67 6.75 20.33 8.60
C GLU A 67 6.21 18.97 9.05
N ASP A 68 5.06 18.55 8.54
CA ASP A 68 4.48 17.24 8.89
C ASP A 68 5.33 16.10 8.31
N LEU A 69 5.94 16.32 7.14
CA LEU A 69 6.89 15.37 6.56
C LEU A 69 8.14 15.22 7.43
N ALA A 70 8.71 16.32 7.91
CA ALA A 70 9.86 16.30 8.81
C ALA A 70 9.53 15.56 10.12
N ALA A 71 8.36 15.85 10.70
CA ALA A 71 7.88 15.17 11.90
C ALA A 71 7.68 13.66 11.67
N LEU A 72 7.16 13.25 10.51
CA LEU A 72 7.05 11.84 10.14
C LEU A 72 8.39 11.14 10.00
N VAL A 73 9.40 11.82 9.43
CA VAL A 73 10.77 11.28 9.30
C VAL A 73 11.38 11.06 10.68
N GLU A 74 11.27 12.06 11.57
CA GLU A 74 11.78 11.94 12.95
C GLU A 74 11.10 10.79 13.70
N ASN A 75 9.77 10.70 13.60
CA ASN A 75 9.01 9.60 14.20
C ASN A 75 9.43 8.23 13.63
N ASN A 76 9.71 8.15 12.32
CA ASN A 76 10.16 6.92 11.69
C ASN A 76 11.52 6.47 12.24
N ASP A 77 12.45 7.41 12.39
CA ASP A 77 13.79 7.14 12.93
C ASP A 77 13.74 6.75 14.41
N HIS A 78 12.86 7.38 15.19
CA HIS A 78 12.60 6.99 16.57
C HIS A 78 12.10 5.54 16.67
N LEU A 79 11.04 5.21 15.93
CA LEU A 79 10.46 3.86 15.92
C LEU A 79 11.45 2.80 15.44
N ARG A 80 12.30 3.12 14.46
CA ARG A 80 13.37 2.21 14.00
C ARG A 80 14.37 1.90 15.09
N LYS A 81 14.80 2.90 15.86
CA LYS A 81 15.73 2.72 16.98
C LYS A 81 15.12 1.88 18.09
N GLU A 82 13.86 2.15 18.45
CA GLU A 82 13.13 1.35 19.45
C GLU A 82 12.99 -0.10 19.01
N HIS A 83 12.59 -0.32 17.74
CA HIS A 83 12.46 -1.65 17.17
C HIS A 83 13.80 -2.41 17.16
N GLN A 84 14.89 -1.74 16.84
CA GLN A 84 16.23 -2.34 16.89
C GLN A 84 16.59 -2.74 18.34
N SER A 85 16.42 -1.83 19.30
CA SER A 85 16.74 -2.10 20.70
C SER A 85 15.91 -3.27 21.27
N LEU A 86 14.61 -3.31 20.96
CA LEU A 86 13.74 -4.41 21.39
C LEU A 86 14.18 -5.75 20.79
N ASN A 87 14.57 -5.78 19.52
CA ASN A 87 15.07 -7.00 18.89
C ASN A 87 16.39 -7.48 19.51
N GLU A 88 17.29 -6.56 19.86
CA GLU A 88 18.54 -6.89 20.58
C GLU A 88 18.24 -7.48 21.97
N GLN A 89 17.27 -6.91 22.71
CA GLN A 89 16.82 -7.43 23.99
C GLN A 89 16.19 -8.83 23.86
N ILE A 90 15.33 -9.05 22.86
CA ILE A 90 14.74 -10.36 22.56
C ILE A 90 15.84 -11.37 22.23
N ALA A 91 16.83 -10.99 21.41
CA ALA A 91 17.94 -11.86 21.04
C ALA A 91 18.80 -12.24 22.26
N HIS A 92 19.09 -11.28 23.14
CA HIS A 92 19.82 -11.52 24.38
C HIS A 92 19.07 -12.50 25.30
N TYR A 93 17.77 -12.25 25.51
CA TYR A 93 16.92 -13.10 26.33
C TYR A 93 16.82 -14.54 25.79
N ASN A 94 16.66 -14.69 24.47
CA ASN A 94 16.62 -16.01 23.84
C ASN A 94 17.95 -16.75 23.96
N LYS A 95 19.08 -16.05 23.85
CA LYS A 95 20.41 -16.65 24.03
C LYS A 95 20.60 -17.17 25.47
N GLY A 96 20.13 -16.43 26.47
CA GLY A 96 20.17 -16.86 27.88
C GLY A 96 19.24 -18.03 28.24
N LYS A 97 18.21 -18.30 27.43
CA LYS A 97 17.37 -19.50 27.55
C LYS A 97 18.04 -20.76 26.97
N CYS A 98 18.85 -20.62 25.92
CA CYS A 98 19.52 -21.75 25.28
C CYS A 98 20.76 -22.26 26.03
N THR A 99 21.19 -21.58 27.11
CA THR A 99 22.39 -21.93 27.89
C THR A 99 22.13 -22.83 29.10
N TRP A 100 20.87 -23.18 29.39
CA TRP A 100 20.53 -24.20 30.39
C TRP A 100 20.31 -25.55 29.67
N LYS A 101 21.38 -26.32 29.50
CA LYS A 101 21.35 -27.75 29.19
C LYS A 101 22.36 -28.47 30.07
#